data_AF-A0A1H9Q9I0-F1
#
_entry.id   AF-A0A1H9Q9I0-F1
#
_cell.length_a   1.000
_cell.length_b   1.000
_cell.length_c   1.000
_cell.angle_alpha   90.00
_cell.angle_beta   90.00
_cell.angle_gamma   90.00
#
_symmetry.space_group_name_H-M   'P 1'
#
loop_
_entity.id
_entity.type
_entity.pdbx_description
1 polymer ?
#
loop_
_entity_poly.entity_id
_entity_poly.type
_entity_poly.pdbx_seq_one_letter_code
_entity_poly.pdbx_strand_id
1 'polypeptide(L)'
;MRTWSDLCLVCEGQQEFVVNVHEAGPYERSHDYTRVLYCAACAVGELRSFSYDGFVVFGEEDEVVVWSSVLPAADVDRLRAAFTCPTPLAGGCGCPQHVRAYDTSVRVDKTRLPEHGPDRHSPAGRTTVSVAVVEGVAEFRSVD
;
A
#
# COMPACT_ATOMS: atom_id res chain seq x y z
N MET A 1 -20.45 3.72 1.19
CA MET A 1 -20.05 2.69 2.19
C MET A 1 -18.59 2.97 2.52
N ARG A 2 -18.25 3.29 3.78
CA ARG A 2 -16.86 3.54 4.17
C ARG A 2 -16.15 2.18 4.24
N THR A 3 -15.23 1.93 3.33
CA THR A 3 -14.28 0.81 3.45
C THR A 3 -13.30 1.17 4.56
N TRP A 4 -13.41 0.50 5.70
CA TRP A 4 -12.56 0.74 6.88
C TRP A 4 -11.06 0.61 6.59
N SER A 5 -10.70 -0.11 5.51
CA SER A 5 -9.33 -0.16 5.03
C SER A 5 -8.77 1.22 4.67
N ASP A 6 -9.57 2.17 4.17
CA ASP A 6 -9.04 3.44 3.61
C ASP A 6 -8.95 4.57 4.66
N LEU A 7 -9.08 4.22 5.94
CA LEU A 7 -9.00 5.16 7.05
C LEU A 7 -7.58 5.25 7.59
N CYS A 8 -7.21 6.47 7.98
CA CYS A 8 -5.92 6.77 8.56
C CYS A 8 -5.69 5.94 9.81
N LEU A 9 -4.50 5.37 9.86
CA LEU A 9 -3.99 4.55 10.95
C LEU A 9 -3.90 5.28 12.31
N VAL A 10 -3.93 6.60 12.30
CA VAL A 10 -3.76 7.41 13.52
C VAL A 10 -5.07 8.05 13.95
N CYS A 11 -5.77 8.70 13.01
CA CYS A 11 -6.95 9.51 13.33
C CYS A 11 -8.27 8.95 12.81
N GLU A 12 -8.26 7.78 12.13
CA GLU A 12 -9.43 7.19 11.46
C GLU A 12 -10.07 8.11 10.40
N GLY A 13 -9.40 9.20 10.05
CA GLY A 13 -9.82 10.12 9.00
C GLY A 13 -9.63 9.53 7.61
N GLN A 14 -10.24 10.15 6.59
CA GLN A 14 -10.03 9.73 5.21
C GLN A 14 -8.56 9.86 4.78
N GLN A 15 -8.08 8.89 4.02
CA GLN A 15 -6.78 8.95 3.35
C GLN A 15 -6.94 9.28 1.87
N GLU A 16 -5.97 9.99 1.34
CA GLU A 16 -5.78 10.16 -0.09
C GLU A 16 -5.13 8.91 -0.69
N PHE A 17 -5.61 8.52 -1.87
CA PHE A 17 -4.96 7.54 -2.73
C PHE A 17 -3.90 8.25 -3.55
N VAL A 18 -2.63 8.05 -3.21
CA VAL A 18 -1.51 8.74 -3.86
C VAL A 18 -1.15 8.03 -5.16
N VAL A 19 -0.95 6.70 -5.08
CA VAL A 19 -0.65 5.84 -6.24
C VAL A 19 -1.31 4.49 -6.01
N ASN A 20 -1.98 3.96 -7.02
CA ASN A 20 -2.36 2.55 -7.07
C ASN A 20 -1.26 1.80 -7.82
N VAL A 21 -0.35 1.17 -7.08
CA VAL A 21 0.89 0.59 -7.61
C VAL A 21 0.60 -0.65 -8.45
N HIS A 22 -0.34 -1.47 -7.99
CA HIS A 22 -0.77 -2.69 -8.65
C HIS A 22 -2.20 -3.01 -8.25
N GLU A 23 -2.99 -3.50 -9.19
CA GLU A 23 -4.33 -4.03 -8.92
C GLU A 23 -4.60 -5.19 -9.88
N ALA A 24 -4.97 -6.34 -9.31
CA ALA A 24 -5.42 -7.53 -10.03
C ALA A 24 -6.76 -7.97 -9.44
N GLY A 25 -7.80 -7.97 -10.27
CA GLY A 25 -9.20 -8.17 -9.86
C GLY A 25 -10.02 -6.88 -10.04
N PRO A 26 -11.19 -6.73 -9.41
CA PRO A 26 -11.82 -7.68 -8.49
C PRO A 26 -12.45 -8.86 -9.27
N TYR A 27 -11.81 -10.04 -9.22
CA TYR A 27 -12.43 -11.26 -9.73
C TYR A 27 -13.27 -11.91 -8.62
N GLU A 28 -14.25 -12.75 -9.00
CA GLU A 28 -15.20 -13.38 -8.07
C GLU A 28 -14.52 -14.11 -6.89
N ARG A 29 -13.28 -14.61 -7.09
CA ARG A 29 -12.54 -15.41 -6.10
C ARG A 29 -11.11 -14.94 -5.82
N SER A 30 -10.67 -13.83 -6.40
CA SER A 30 -9.30 -13.35 -6.17
C SER A 30 -9.21 -11.86 -6.44
N HIS A 31 -8.59 -11.14 -5.49
CA HIS A 31 -8.35 -9.72 -5.62
C HIS A 31 -7.12 -9.30 -4.82
N ASP A 32 -6.18 -8.69 -5.51
CA ASP A 32 -4.93 -8.23 -4.94
C ASP A 32 -4.68 -6.78 -5.33
N TYR A 33 -4.15 -5.99 -4.41
CA TYR A 33 -3.66 -4.67 -4.75
C TYR A 33 -2.43 -4.30 -3.93
N THR A 34 -1.64 -3.39 -4.48
CA THR A 34 -0.65 -2.61 -3.72
C THR A 34 -0.87 -1.13 -4.02
N ARG A 35 -0.89 -0.29 -2.99
CA ARG A 35 -1.17 1.14 -3.12
C ARG A 35 -0.48 1.96 -2.05
N VAL A 36 -0.31 3.25 -2.35
CA VAL A 36 0.20 4.25 -1.42
C VAL A 36 -0.95 5.14 -0.98
N LEU A 37 -1.13 5.22 0.34
CA LEU A 37 -2.16 6.03 0.98
C LEU A 37 -1.51 7.11 1.83
N TYR A 38 -2.15 8.28 1.95
CA TYR A 38 -1.62 9.38 2.75
C TYR A 38 -2.71 10.08 3.54
N CYS A 39 -2.47 10.32 4.82
CA CYS A 39 -3.32 11.17 5.65
C CYS A 39 -2.69 12.53 5.85
N ALA A 40 -3.29 13.58 5.28
CA ALA A 40 -2.81 14.95 5.43
C ALA A 40 -2.91 15.46 6.88
N ALA A 41 -3.91 15.03 7.65
CA ALA A 41 -4.10 15.46 9.04
C ALA A 41 -2.99 14.96 9.97
N CYS A 42 -2.49 13.74 9.72
CA CYS A 42 -1.46 13.11 10.55
C CYS A 42 -0.08 13.16 9.92
N ALA A 43 0.04 13.60 8.66
CA ALA A 43 1.26 13.53 7.86
C ALA A 43 1.89 12.12 7.84
N VAL A 44 1.05 11.08 7.74
CA VAL A 44 1.47 9.68 7.68
C VAL A 44 1.07 9.08 6.35
N GLY A 45 2.08 8.57 5.63
CA GLY A 45 1.90 7.73 4.46
C GLY A 45 1.95 6.26 4.82
N GLU A 46 1.47 5.45 3.89
CA GLU A 46 1.43 4.00 4.00
C GLU A 46 1.69 3.39 2.63
N LEU A 47 2.57 2.39 2.57
CA LEU A 47 2.61 1.41 1.49
C LEU A 47 1.84 0.17 1.93
N ARG A 48 0.70 -0.10 1.30
CA ARG A 48 -0.17 -1.22 1.65
C ARG A 48 -0.26 -2.23 0.52
N SER A 49 -0.13 -3.50 0.87
CA SER A 49 -0.50 -4.63 0.03
C SER A 49 -1.69 -5.37 0.65
N PHE A 50 -2.60 -5.81 -0.21
CA PHE A 50 -3.77 -6.60 0.13
C PHE A 50 -3.84 -7.79 -0.80
N SER A 51 -4.21 -8.95 -0.27
CA SER A 51 -4.54 -10.12 -1.05
C SER A 51 -5.77 -10.79 -0.45
N TYR A 52 -6.64 -11.25 -1.32
CA TYR A 52 -7.80 -12.06 -0.99
C TYR A 52 -7.86 -13.19 -2.00
N ASP A 53 -7.85 -14.43 -1.53
CA ASP A 53 -8.11 -15.61 -2.33
C ASP A 53 -9.29 -16.40 -1.75
N GLY A 54 -10.42 -16.38 -2.45
CA GLY A 54 -11.60 -17.18 -2.12
C GLY A 54 -11.43 -18.67 -2.39
N PHE A 55 -10.19 -19.18 -2.37
CA PHE A 55 -9.82 -20.58 -2.58
C PHE A 55 -9.51 -21.30 -1.26
N VAL A 56 -9.27 -20.59 -0.17
CA VAL A 56 -9.01 -21.18 1.14
C VAL A 56 -10.33 -21.57 1.83
N VAL A 57 -10.34 -22.71 2.52
CA VAL A 57 -11.49 -23.13 3.34
C VAL A 57 -11.55 -22.24 4.59
N PHE A 58 -12.76 -21.76 4.92
CA PHE A 58 -13.00 -20.94 6.12
C PHE A 58 -12.32 -21.54 7.36
N GLY A 59 -11.39 -20.80 7.95
CA GLY A 59 -10.65 -21.18 9.17
C GLY A 59 -9.33 -21.93 8.96
N GLU A 60 -8.91 -22.18 7.72
CA GLU A 60 -7.57 -22.73 7.43
C GLU A 60 -6.50 -21.64 7.29
N GLU A 61 -6.82 -20.52 6.64
CA GLU A 61 -5.98 -19.31 6.58
C GLU A 61 -6.86 -18.05 6.62
N ASP A 62 -6.24 -16.88 6.84
CA ASP A 62 -6.96 -15.61 6.78
C ASP A 62 -7.34 -15.33 5.31
N GLU A 63 -8.63 -15.39 4.99
CA GLU A 63 -9.15 -15.15 3.62
C GLU A 63 -8.70 -13.78 3.07
N VAL A 64 -8.48 -12.82 3.97
CA VAL A 64 -7.98 -11.48 3.66
C VAL A 64 -6.67 -11.26 4.38
N VAL A 65 -5.60 -11.01 3.61
CA VAL A 65 -4.31 -10.67 4.18
C VAL A 65 -3.90 -9.26 3.78
N VAL A 66 -3.52 -8.47 4.78
CA VAL A 66 -3.08 -7.09 4.60
C VAL A 66 -1.69 -6.94 5.17
N TRP A 67 -0.78 -6.37 4.38
CA TRP A 67 0.54 -5.96 4.84
C TRP A 67 0.71 -4.46 4.65
N SER A 68 1.35 -3.82 5.60
CA SER A 68 1.54 -2.37 5.57
C SER A 68 2.89 -1.99 6.18
N SER A 69 3.48 -0.95 5.60
CA SER A 69 4.64 -0.25 6.15
C SER A 69 4.33 1.24 6.23
N VAL A 70 4.86 1.90 7.25
CA VAL A 70 4.80 3.36 7.35
C VAL A 70 5.69 3.95 6.25
N LEU A 71 5.14 4.95 5.54
CA LEU A 71 5.86 5.73 4.55
C LEU A 71 5.92 7.18 5.04
N PRO A 72 7.12 7.75 5.31
CA PRO A 72 7.22 9.13 5.77
C PRO A 72 6.63 10.12 4.76
N ALA A 73 6.06 11.23 5.24
CA ALA A 73 5.46 12.25 4.38
C ALA A 73 6.43 12.78 3.31
N ALA A 74 7.71 12.94 3.64
CA ALA A 74 8.73 13.38 2.68
C ALA A 74 8.92 12.38 1.52
N ASP A 75 8.76 11.08 1.78
CA ASP A 75 8.82 10.04 0.75
C ASP A 75 7.54 9.98 -0.07
N VAL A 76 6.38 10.29 0.52
CA VAL A 76 5.12 10.50 -0.23
C VAL A 76 5.26 11.66 -1.21
N ASP A 77 5.81 12.79 -0.76
CA ASP A 77 6.01 13.96 -1.63
C ASP A 77 7.03 13.67 -2.73
N ARG A 78 8.09 12.91 -2.41
CA ARG A 78 9.05 12.43 -3.41
C ARG A 78 8.38 11.52 -4.44
N LEU A 79 7.52 10.61 -4.01
CA LEU A 79 6.75 9.75 -4.91
C LEU A 79 5.85 10.58 -5.83
N ARG A 80 5.09 11.56 -5.31
CA ARG A 80 4.26 12.45 -6.12
C ARG A 80 5.05 13.20 -7.19
N ALA A 81 6.24 13.68 -6.83
CA ALA A 81 7.09 14.42 -7.76
C ALA A 81 7.70 13.52 -8.84
N ALA A 82 8.03 12.26 -8.51
CA ALA A 82 8.76 11.35 -9.40
C ALA A 82 7.86 10.40 -10.21
N PHE A 83 6.64 10.11 -9.73
CA PHE A 83 5.75 9.15 -10.37
C PHE A 83 4.98 9.80 -11.53
N THR A 84 5.64 9.90 -12.68
CA THR A 84 5.16 10.66 -13.87
C THR A 84 4.11 9.94 -14.73
N CYS A 85 3.58 8.80 -14.27
CA CYS A 85 2.50 8.11 -14.97
C CYS A 85 1.25 9.02 -15.06
N PRO A 86 0.63 9.21 -16.25
CA PRO A 86 -0.53 10.08 -16.40
C PRO A 86 -1.79 9.55 -15.70
N THR A 87 -1.81 8.26 -15.39
CA THR A 87 -2.91 7.57 -14.70
C THR A 87 -2.38 6.83 -13.47
N PRO A 88 -1.89 7.55 -12.44
CA PRO A 88 -1.20 6.94 -11.30
C PRO A 88 -2.09 6.03 -10.46
N LEU A 89 -3.41 6.19 -10.55
CA LEU A 89 -4.41 5.37 -9.85
C LEU A 89 -4.88 4.15 -10.67
N ALA A 90 -4.44 4.00 -11.91
CA ALA A 90 -4.71 2.82 -12.72
C ALA A 90 -3.63 1.76 -12.47
N GLY A 91 -3.80 0.94 -11.42
CA GLY A 91 -2.84 -0.10 -11.03
C GLY A 91 -2.59 -1.20 -12.08
N GLY A 92 -3.47 -1.31 -13.08
CA GLY A 92 -3.31 -2.19 -14.24
C GLY A 92 -2.61 -1.54 -15.45
N CYS A 93 -2.09 -0.31 -15.34
CA CYS A 93 -1.52 0.44 -16.47
C CYS A 93 -0.28 -0.21 -17.09
N GLY A 94 0.52 -0.94 -16.32
CA GLY A 94 1.70 -1.67 -16.80
C GLY A 94 2.87 -0.79 -17.27
N CYS A 95 2.86 0.52 -17.00
CA CYS A 95 3.97 1.40 -17.38
C CYS A 95 5.24 1.13 -16.52
N PRO A 96 6.44 1.56 -16.97
CA PRO A 96 7.68 1.31 -16.22
C PRO A 96 7.67 1.80 -14.77
N GLN A 97 6.96 2.89 -14.46
CA GLN A 97 6.80 3.40 -13.08
C GLN A 97 6.01 2.41 -12.22
N HIS A 98 4.87 1.91 -12.70
CA HIS A 98 4.07 0.90 -12.00
C HIS A 98 4.81 -0.42 -11.85
N VAL A 99 5.50 -0.89 -12.90
CA VAL A 99 6.28 -2.14 -12.85
C VAL A 99 7.39 -2.04 -11.81
N ARG A 100 8.22 -0.98 -11.85
CA ARG A 100 9.31 -0.81 -10.87
C ARG A 100 8.78 -0.62 -9.45
N ALA A 101 7.73 0.17 -9.27
CA ALA A 101 7.12 0.37 -7.97
C ALA A 101 6.56 -0.94 -7.42
N TYR A 102 5.92 -1.77 -8.25
CA TYR A 102 5.44 -3.09 -7.84
C TYR A 102 6.60 -4.01 -7.46
N ASP A 103 7.59 -4.19 -8.35
CA ASP A 103 8.76 -5.04 -8.14
C ASP A 103 9.55 -4.71 -6.87
N THR A 104 9.62 -3.43 -6.52
CA THR A 104 10.31 -2.98 -5.31
C THR A 104 9.40 -3.07 -4.10
N SER A 105 8.10 -2.81 -4.25
CA SER A 105 7.14 -2.98 -3.17
C SER A 105 7.09 -4.41 -2.65
N VAL A 106 7.22 -5.43 -3.51
CA VAL A 106 7.20 -6.84 -3.07
C VAL A 106 8.47 -7.26 -2.32
N ARG A 107 9.56 -6.49 -2.44
CA ARG A 107 10.86 -6.78 -1.82
C ARG A 107 11.11 -6.04 -0.51
N VAL A 108 10.31 -5.01 -0.20
CA VAL A 108 10.45 -4.28 1.05
C VAL A 108 9.68 -4.93 2.18
N ASP A 109 10.20 -4.77 3.39
CA ASP A 109 9.61 -5.36 4.58
C ASP A 109 8.30 -4.66 4.93
N LYS A 110 7.25 -5.47 5.08
CA LYS A 110 5.94 -5.01 5.51
C LYS A 110 5.46 -5.81 6.70
N THR A 111 4.82 -5.13 7.63
CA THR A 111 4.17 -5.78 8.77
C THR A 111 2.84 -6.35 8.32
N ARG A 112 2.63 -7.66 8.52
CA ARG A 112 1.32 -8.30 8.37
C ARG A 112 0.40 -7.74 9.44
N LEU A 113 -0.75 -7.21 9.04
CA LEU A 113 -1.73 -6.64 9.93
C LEU A 113 -2.68 -7.74 10.43
N PRO A 114 -3.12 -7.67 11.69
CA PRO A 114 -4.21 -8.51 12.17
C PRO A 114 -5.48 -8.29 11.34
N GLU A 115 -6.28 -9.35 11.20
CA GLU A 115 -7.58 -9.26 10.53
C GLU A 115 -8.54 -8.32 11.29
N HIS A 116 -8.46 -8.28 12.62
CA HIS A 116 -9.37 -7.51 13.48
C HIS A 116 -8.63 -6.76 14.58
N GLY A 117 -9.30 -5.77 15.18
CA GLY A 117 -8.83 -5.05 16.36
C GLY A 117 -8.05 -3.76 16.08
N PRO A 118 -7.70 -3.00 17.13
CA PRO A 118 -7.08 -1.68 17.01
C PRO A 118 -5.70 -1.73 16.35
N ASP A 119 -4.96 -2.82 16.51
CA ASP A 119 -3.62 -2.99 15.96
C ASP A 119 -3.62 -3.06 14.42
N ARG A 120 -4.74 -3.49 13.81
CA ARG A 120 -4.95 -3.41 12.35
C ARG A 120 -4.82 -1.97 11.84
N HIS A 121 -5.15 -1.00 12.68
CA HIS A 121 -5.11 0.41 12.34
C HIS A 121 -3.93 1.14 12.97
N SER A 122 -3.22 0.62 13.98
CA SER A 122 -2.10 1.35 14.60
C SER A 122 -0.81 1.34 13.75
N PRO A 123 -0.09 2.47 13.59
CA PRO A 123 1.25 2.47 12.99
C PRO A 123 2.36 1.94 13.92
N ALA A 124 2.07 1.76 15.21
CA ALA A 124 3.07 1.34 16.19
C ALA A 124 3.60 -0.08 15.86
N GLY A 125 4.93 -0.25 15.93
CA GLY A 125 5.58 -1.53 15.64
C GLY A 125 5.59 -1.94 14.17
N ARG A 126 5.12 -1.07 13.25
CA ARG A 126 5.21 -1.33 11.81
C ARG A 126 6.62 -1.05 11.29
N THR A 127 7.00 -1.81 10.27
CA THR A 127 8.17 -1.50 9.48
C THR A 127 8.00 -0.15 8.78
N THR A 128 9.12 0.50 8.51
CA THR A 128 9.17 1.75 7.74
C THR A 128 9.83 1.48 6.40
N VAL A 129 9.29 2.09 5.36
CA VAL A 129 9.87 2.07 4.02
C VAL A 129 10.13 3.49 3.56
N SER A 130 11.09 3.65 2.65
CA SER A 130 11.43 4.92 2.01
C SER A 130 11.24 4.82 0.50
N VAL A 131 11.23 5.96 -0.17
CA VAL A 131 11.18 6.06 -1.64
C VAL A 131 12.51 6.60 -2.14
N ALA A 132 13.15 5.91 -3.07
CA ALA A 132 14.26 6.44 -3.85
C ALA A 132 13.83 6.72 -5.28
N VAL A 133 14.53 7.62 -5.96
CA VAL A 133 14.35 7.84 -7.41
C VAL A 133 15.63 7.37 -8.08
N VAL A 134 15.52 6.31 -8.87
CA VAL A 134 16.63 5.71 -9.61
C VAL A 134 16.28 5.78 -11.08
N GLU A 135 17.17 6.40 -11.87
CA GLU A 135 16.98 6.55 -13.32
C GLU A 135 15.63 7.20 -13.69
N GLY A 136 15.15 8.12 -12.85
CA GLY A 136 13.88 8.82 -13.04
C GLY A 136 12.62 8.01 -12.65
N VAL A 137 12.79 6.84 -12.03
CA VAL A 137 11.70 5.97 -11.60
C VAL A 137 11.70 5.83 -10.09
N ALA A 138 10.52 5.96 -9.47
CA ALA A 138 10.37 5.77 -8.04
C ALA A 138 10.46 4.28 -7.67
N GLU A 139 11.21 3.96 -6.62
CA GLU A 139 11.32 2.62 -6.05
C GLU A 139 11.24 2.65 -4.52
N PHE A 140 10.69 1.59 -3.93
CA PHE A 140 10.61 1.43 -2.48
C PHE A 140 11.86 0.74 -1.94
N ARG A 141 12.28 1.14 -0.72
CA ARG A 141 13.39 0.51 0.01
C ARG A 141 13.02 0.29 1.48
N SER A 142 13.40 -0.84 2.04
CA SER A 142 13.37 -1.05 3.50
C SER A 142 14.28 -0.03 4.16
N VAL A 143 13.88 0.43 5.35
CA VAL A 143 14.73 1.21 6.24
C VAL A 143 15.28 0.26 7.28
N ASP A 144 16.60 0.15 7.37
CA ASP A 144 17.31 -0.64 8.38
C ASP A 144 17.16 -0.05 9.79
#